data_AF-A0A2V8DQX3-F1
#
_entry.id   AF-A0A2V8DQX3-F1
#
_cell.length_a   1.000
_cell.length_b   1.000
_cell.length_c   1.000
_cell.angle_alpha   90.00
_cell.angle_beta   90.00
_cell.angle_gamma   90.00
#
_symmetry.space_group_name_H-M   'P 1'
#
loop_
_entity.id
_entity.type
_entity.pdbx_description
1 polymer ?
#
loop_
_entity_poly.entity_id
_entity_poly.type
_entity_poly.pdbx_seq_one_letter_code
_entity_poly.pdbx_strand_id
1 'polypeptide(L)'
;MLRRETRGEDIMSERKVRQLTRREAIGLVGGAGVSLITAARLGGPVAAWQGGSARKLSFPKGAVVRTLLKDLQPETLVNGATLFHEHFSIDLPPITPRPANAPPPTPNLTKDLNLMIDEAKAAIKDGVACIVDGGHPDMGTDLEFLKQLTTRSGLPIVASGGVYMQRRRTATVRMVRLVRCRTRR
;
A
#
# COMPACT_ATOMS: atom_id res chain seq x y z
N MET A 1 -55.96 59.49 33.87
CA MET A 1 -54.95 60.07 34.77
C MET A 1 -53.73 59.13 34.71
N LEU A 2 -52.62 59.55 34.06
CA LEU A 2 -51.22 59.06 34.18
C LEU A 2 -50.95 57.55 33.86
N ARG A 3 -49.89 57.07 33.20
CA ARG A 3 -48.55 57.58 32.83
C ARG A 3 -47.90 56.60 31.81
N ARG A 4 -46.96 57.13 31.01
CA ARG A 4 -45.98 56.52 30.07
C ARG A 4 -45.36 55.16 30.47
N GLU A 5 -44.93 54.36 29.48
CA GLU A 5 -43.49 54.06 29.24
C GLU A 5 -43.20 53.47 27.85
N THR A 6 -41.95 53.62 27.39
CA THR A 6 -41.46 53.44 26.01
C THR A 6 -40.41 52.33 25.90
N ARG A 7 -40.26 51.78 24.67
CA ARG A 7 -39.12 51.06 24.06
C ARG A 7 -38.89 49.58 24.41
N GLY A 8 -38.58 48.83 23.35
CA GLY A 8 -38.00 47.50 23.37
C GLY A 8 -38.11 46.81 22.01
N GLU A 9 -37.39 47.32 21.00
CA GLU A 9 -37.12 46.57 19.77
C GLU A 9 -36.22 45.38 20.13
N ASP A 10 -36.60 44.16 19.76
CA ASP A 10 -35.71 43.00 19.85
C ASP A 10 -35.37 42.49 18.45
N ILE A 11 -34.14 42.81 18.06
CA ILE A 11 -33.52 42.51 16.78
C ILE A 11 -32.92 41.12 16.90
N MET A 12 -33.66 40.09 16.50
CA MET A 12 -33.08 38.75 16.30
C MET A 12 -33.00 38.45 14.82
N SER A 13 -31.88 38.90 14.25
CA SER A 13 -31.37 38.48 12.95
C SER A 13 -31.21 36.96 12.94
N GLU A 14 -32.21 36.25 12.42
CA GLU A 14 -32.09 34.84 12.08
C GLU A 14 -31.04 34.68 10.96
N ARG A 15 -29.77 34.51 11.35
CA ARG A 15 -28.77 33.89 10.49
C ARG A 15 -29.16 32.43 10.32
N LYS A 16 -29.96 32.15 9.29
CA LYS A 16 -30.19 30.80 8.76
C LYS A 16 -28.83 30.18 8.43
N VAL A 17 -28.29 29.37 9.35
CA VAL A 17 -27.05 28.65 9.14
C VAL A 17 -27.30 27.61 8.05
N ARG A 18 -26.89 27.92 6.82
CA ARG A 18 -26.85 26.97 5.70
C ARG A 18 -25.90 25.85 6.07
N GLN A 19 -26.43 24.69 6.43
CA GLN A 19 -25.61 23.49 6.61
C GLN A 19 -25.25 22.94 5.23
N LEU A 20 -23.94 22.93 4.93
CA LEU A 20 -23.41 22.36 3.71
C LEU A 20 -23.47 20.83 3.77
N THR A 21 -23.90 20.21 2.68
CA THR A 21 -23.89 18.75 2.57
C THR A 21 -22.46 18.24 2.40
N ARG A 22 -22.22 16.96 2.74
CA ARG A 22 -20.90 16.33 2.67
C ARG A 22 -20.26 16.42 1.27
N ARG A 23 -21.07 16.41 0.21
CA ARG A 23 -20.61 16.57 -1.18
C ARG A 23 -20.29 18.03 -1.54
N GLU A 24 -21.03 19.00 -1.01
CA GLU A 24 -20.72 20.43 -1.18
C GLU A 24 -19.45 20.83 -0.41
N ALA A 25 -19.23 20.25 0.77
CA ALA A 25 -17.99 20.41 1.54
C ALA A 25 -16.78 19.84 0.79
N ILE A 26 -16.92 18.67 0.15
CA ILE A 26 -15.87 18.09 -0.70
C ILE A 26 -15.67 18.93 -1.97
N GLY A 27 -16.74 19.45 -2.57
CA GLY A 27 -16.66 20.37 -3.72
C GLY A 27 -15.91 21.67 -3.41
N LEU A 28 -16.07 22.19 -2.20
CA LEU A 28 -15.34 23.37 -1.70
C LEU A 28 -13.85 23.09 -1.39
N VAL A 29 -13.50 21.83 -1.10
CA VAL A 29 -12.10 21.41 -0.87
C VAL A 29 -11.40 21.06 -2.19
N GLY A 30 -12.11 20.50 -3.18
CA GLY A 30 -11.56 20.15 -4.50
C GLY A 30 -11.57 21.29 -5.53
N GLY A 31 -12.45 22.28 -5.37
CA GLY A 31 -12.57 23.42 -6.28
C GLY A 31 -11.74 24.63 -5.84
N ALA A 32 -10.48 24.72 -6.30
CA ALA A 32 -9.65 25.92 -6.38
C ALA A 32 -9.40 26.79 -5.11
N GLY A 33 -9.98 26.48 -3.95
CA GLY A 33 -9.92 27.34 -2.75
C GLY A 33 -8.94 26.91 -1.65
N VAL A 34 -8.56 25.62 -1.59
CA VAL A 34 -7.70 25.09 -0.51
C VAL A 34 -6.20 25.28 -0.80
N SER A 35 -5.82 25.52 -2.05
CA SER A 35 -4.41 25.70 -2.43
C SER A 35 -3.79 27.01 -1.92
N LEU A 36 -4.59 28.02 -1.58
CA LEU A 36 -4.06 29.32 -1.13
C LEU A 36 -4.00 29.49 0.39
N ILE A 37 -4.87 28.84 1.17
CA ILE A 37 -4.94 29.06 2.63
C ILE A 37 -3.91 28.21 3.38
N THR A 38 -3.55 27.02 2.87
CA THR A 38 -2.53 26.16 3.49
C THR A 38 -1.10 26.67 3.24
N ALA A 39 -0.85 27.37 2.13
CA ALA A 39 0.45 27.96 1.82
C ALA A 39 0.82 29.13 2.75
N ALA A 40 -0.17 29.89 3.23
CA ALA A 40 0.07 31.09 4.03
C ALA A 40 0.31 30.82 5.53
N ARG A 41 -0.07 29.65 6.07
CA ARG A 41 0.00 29.38 7.52
C ARG A 41 1.06 28.37 7.97
N LEU A 42 1.67 27.60 7.07
CA LEU A 42 2.64 26.58 7.45
C LEU A 42 4.06 26.82 6.94
N GLY A 43 4.33 27.91 6.21
CA GLY A 43 5.70 28.29 5.81
C GLY A 43 6.48 27.20 5.04
N GLY A 44 5.79 26.16 4.57
CA GLY A 44 6.37 24.99 3.94
C GLY A 44 5.83 24.84 2.52
N PRO A 45 6.65 24.39 1.56
CA PRO A 45 6.21 24.27 0.18
C PRO A 45 5.16 23.16 0.07
N VAL A 46 3.90 23.56 -0.07
CA VAL A 46 2.77 22.71 -0.48
C VAL A 46 2.96 22.19 -1.93
N ALA A 47 4.07 22.55 -2.59
CA ALA A 47 4.52 22.02 -3.87
C ALA A 47 5.19 20.63 -3.78
N ALA A 48 5.51 20.12 -2.58
CA ALA A 48 6.26 18.86 -2.45
C ALA A 48 5.44 17.57 -2.71
N TRP A 49 4.11 17.67 -2.85
CA TRP A 49 3.24 16.55 -3.24
C TRP A 49 2.62 16.78 -4.63
N GLN A 50 3.19 17.67 -5.43
CA GLN A 50 2.98 17.62 -6.88
C GLN A 50 3.67 16.35 -7.35
N GLY A 51 2.89 15.37 -7.81
CA GLY A 51 3.39 14.15 -8.43
C GLY A 51 4.52 14.50 -9.38
N GLY A 52 5.74 14.13 -9.00
CA GLY A 52 6.94 14.55 -9.70
C GLY A 52 6.79 14.26 -11.18
N SER A 53 7.15 15.23 -12.02
CA SER A 53 7.16 15.06 -13.48
C SER A 53 7.79 13.71 -13.81
N ALA A 54 7.04 12.85 -14.49
CA ALA A 54 7.50 11.51 -14.86
C ALA A 54 8.83 11.62 -15.59
N ARG A 55 9.94 11.36 -14.90
CA ARG A 55 11.25 11.26 -15.54
C ARG A 55 11.18 10.04 -16.44
N LYS A 56 11.54 10.20 -17.71
CA LYS A 56 11.72 9.07 -18.62
C LYS A 56 12.81 8.17 -18.04
N LEU A 57 12.40 7.05 -17.45
CA LEU A 57 13.32 6.03 -16.96
C LEU A 57 13.98 5.37 -18.17
N SER A 58 15.31 5.29 -18.17
CA SER A 58 16.06 4.53 -19.18
C SER A 58 16.74 3.35 -18.51
N PHE A 59 16.60 2.16 -19.08
CA PHE A 59 17.23 0.96 -18.55
C PHE A 59 18.36 0.50 -19.46
N PRO A 60 19.44 -0.11 -18.91
CA PRO A 60 20.47 -0.74 -19.71
C PRO A 60 19.88 -1.81 -20.64
N LYS A 61 20.45 -1.96 -21.84
CA LYS A 61 20.02 -3.00 -22.78
C LYS A 61 20.13 -4.38 -22.14
N GLY A 62 19.05 -5.16 -22.21
CA GLY A 62 18.98 -6.52 -21.67
C GLY A 62 18.78 -6.59 -20.16
N ALA A 63 18.46 -5.47 -19.49
CA ALA A 63 18.01 -5.50 -18.11
C ALA A 63 16.72 -6.33 -17.99
N VAL A 64 16.60 -7.09 -16.91
CA VAL A 64 15.41 -7.90 -16.63
C VAL A 64 15.02 -7.81 -15.16
N VAL A 65 13.72 -7.85 -14.90
CA VAL A 65 13.14 -8.10 -13.59
C VAL A 65 12.75 -9.56 -13.53
N ARG A 66 13.44 -10.34 -12.70
CA ARG A 66 13.17 -11.77 -12.55
C ARG A 66 11.97 -11.99 -11.64
N THR A 67 10.86 -12.42 -12.21
CA THR A 67 9.67 -12.85 -11.45
C THR A 67 9.68 -14.38 -11.28
N LEU A 68 8.76 -14.91 -10.48
CA LEU A 68 8.64 -16.35 -10.22
C LEU A 68 8.37 -17.18 -11.47
N LEU A 69 7.61 -16.66 -12.45
CA LEU A 69 7.24 -17.41 -13.65
C LEU A 69 8.08 -17.07 -14.88
N LYS A 70 8.55 -15.82 -15.01
CA LYS A 70 9.33 -15.37 -16.16
C LYS A 70 10.14 -14.11 -15.88
N ASP A 71 11.16 -13.87 -16.70
CA ASP A 71 11.86 -12.59 -16.72
C ASP A 71 11.00 -11.54 -17.46
N LEU A 72 10.84 -10.35 -16.88
CA LEU A 72 10.15 -9.20 -17.48
C LEU A 72 11.15 -8.12 -17.89
N GLN A 73 10.86 -7.39 -18.95
CA GLN A 73 11.60 -6.16 -19.29
C GLN A 73 11.14 -5.03 -18.35
N PRO A 74 12.05 -4.20 -17.78
CA PRO A 74 11.67 -3.12 -16.87
C PRO A 74 10.62 -2.16 -17.46
N GLU A 75 10.64 -1.95 -18.78
CA GLU A 75 9.69 -1.14 -19.53
C GLU A 75 8.25 -1.65 -19.41
N THR A 76 8.04 -2.93 -19.09
CA THR A 76 6.69 -3.49 -18.87
C THR A 76 6.05 -3.05 -17.55
N LEU A 77 6.86 -2.54 -16.61
CA LEU A 77 6.42 -2.16 -15.27
C LEU A 77 6.22 -0.65 -15.12
N VAL A 78 6.69 0.17 -16.07
CA VAL A 78 6.72 1.65 -15.93
C VAL A 78 5.34 2.30 -15.88
N ASN A 79 4.30 1.60 -16.36
CA ASN A 79 2.94 2.12 -16.46
C ASN A 79 2.03 1.68 -15.29
N GLY A 80 2.56 0.98 -14.29
CA GLY A 80 1.81 0.61 -13.10
C GLY A 80 2.65 0.69 -11.84
N ALA A 81 1.99 0.64 -10.69
CA ALA A 81 2.67 0.66 -9.41
C ALA A 81 3.44 -0.66 -9.19
N THR A 82 4.66 -0.55 -8.68
CA THR A 82 5.37 -1.70 -8.12
C THR A 82 5.35 -1.58 -6.60
N LEU A 83 4.71 -2.53 -5.92
CA LEU A 83 4.78 -2.62 -4.46
C LEU A 83 6.07 -3.35 -4.11
N PHE A 84 7.03 -2.62 -3.53
CA PHE A 84 8.42 -3.08 -3.39
C PHE A 84 8.69 -3.85 -2.10
N HIS A 85 7.69 -4.04 -1.23
CA HIS A 85 7.81 -4.83 0.00
C HIS A 85 6.45 -5.31 0.49
N GLU A 86 6.06 -6.53 0.10
CA GLU A 86 4.81 -7.17 0.54
C GLU A 86 5.07 -8.59 1.07
N HIS A 87 4.05 -9.20 1.68
CA HIS A 87 4.15 -10.56 2.22
C HIS A 87 2.89 -11.39 1.93
N PHE A 88 2.95 -12.30 0.96
CA PHE A 88 1.81 -13.11 0.55
C PHE A 88 1.66 -14.43 1.31
N SER A 89 2.72 -15.00 1.87
CA SER A 89 2.68 -16.32 2.53
C SER A 89 3.44 -16.37 3.85
N ILE A 90 3.58 -15.22 4.51
CA ILE A 90 4.31 -15.08 5.78
C ILE A 90 3.67 -15.91 6.89
N ASP A 91 4.49 -16.69 7.59
CA ASP A 91 4.09 -17.48 8.76
C ASP A 91 5.19 -17.40 9.82
N LEU A 92 5.08 -16.36 10.64
CA LEU A 92 6.01 -16.13 11.71
C LEU A 92 5.50 -16.83 12.97
N PRO A 93 6.12 -17.94 13.42
CA PRO A 93 5.74 -18.55 14.69
C PRO A 93 5.98 -17.54 15.83
N PRO A 94 5.16 -17.56 16.88
CA PRO A 94 5.36 -16.69 18.02
C PRO A 94 6.72 -16.98 18.67
N ILE A 95 7.40 -15.92 19.12
CA ILE A 95 8.74 -16.02 19.72
C ILE A 95 8.65 -16.49 21.17
N THR A 96 7.54 -16.17 21.82
CA THR A 96 7.20 -16.63 23.15
C THR A 96 6.06 -17.65 23.08
N PRO A 97 6.04 -18.65 23.97
CA PRO A 97 4.92 -19.58 24.05
C PRO A 97 3.60 -18.83 24.28
N ARG A 98 2.55 -19.29 23.63
CA ARG A 98 1.20 -18.79 23.87
C ARG A 98 0.79 -19.16 25.32
N PRO A 99 0.18 -18.24 26.09
CA PRO A 99 -0.40 -18.58 27.38
C PRO A 99 -1.42 -19.72 27.24
N ALA A 100 -1.44 -20.66 28.20
CA ALA A 100 -2.33 -21.82 28.16
C ALA A 100 -3.82 -21.45 28.06
N ASN A 101 -4.21 -20.31 28.64
CA ASN A 101 -5.60 -19.84 28.68
C ASN A 101 -5.95 -18.83 27.56
N ALA A 102 -5.06 -18.64 26.60
CA ALA A 102 -5.37 -17.76 25.47
C ALA A 102 -6.44 -18.42 24.58
N PRO A 103 -7.31 -17.63 23.91
CA PRO A 103 -8.26 -18.13 22.91
C PRO A 103 -7.56 -18.96 21.81
N PRO A 104 -8.26 -19.65 20.90
CA PRO A 104 -7.62 -20.24 19.72
C PRO A 104 -6.91 -19.19 18.83
N PRO A 105 -5.92 -19.56 18.01
CA PRO A 105 -5.28 -18.62 17.10
C PRO A 105 -6.26 -18.25 15.99
N THR A 106 -6.28 -16.99 15.59
CA THR A 106 -6.96 -16.60 14.36
C THR A 106 -6.26 -17.27 13.18
N PRO A 107 -7.00 -17.75 12.16
CA PRO A 107 -6.41 -18.25 10.93
C PRO A 107 -5.46 -17.23 10.32
N ASN A 108 -4.32 -17.71 9.81
CA ASN A 108 -3.38 -16.85 9.09
C ASN A 108 -3.94 -16.57 7.69
N LEU A 109 -4.47 -15.36 7.48
CA LEU A 109 -5.11 -14.98 6.23
C LEU A 109 -4.15 -15.06 5.02
N THR A 110 -2.85 -14.88 5.23
CA THR A 110 -1.84 -15.03 4.17
C THR A 110 -1.62 -16.48 3.73
N LYS A 111 -2.22 -17.45 4.41
CA LYS A 111 -2.23 -18.85 3.98
C LYS A 111 -3.49 -19.25 3.22
N ASP A 112 -4.47 -18.36 3.11
CA ASP A 112 -5.63 -18.58 2.26
C ASP A 112 -5.31 -18.16 0.81
N LEU A 113 -5.06 -19.15 -0.04
CA LEU A 113 -4.71 -18.90 -1.43
C LEU A 113 -5.82 -18.21 -2.22
N ASN A 114 -7.09 -18.53 -1.95
CA ASN A 114 -8.19 -17.95 -2.71
C ASN A 114 -8.38 -16.48 -2.35
N LEU A 115 -8.31 -16.16 -1.04
CA LEU A 115 -8.30 -14.78 -0.58
C LEU A 115 -7.13 -13.99 -1.19
N MET A 116 -5.92 -14.54 -1.15
CA MET A 116 -4.74 -13.86 -1.71
C MET A 116 -4.83 -13.67 -3.23
N ILE A 117 -5.49 -14.58 -3.96
CA ILE A 117 -5.77 -14.40 -5.39
C ILE A 117 -6.74 -13.24 -5.62
N ASP A 118 -7.77 -13.13 -4.79
CA ASP A 118 -8.76 -12.06 -4.92
C ASP A 118 -8.15 -10.69 -4.59
N GLU A 119 -7.33 -10.61 -3.55
CA GLU A 119 -6.54 -9.41 -3.22
C GLU A 119 -5.54 -9.06 -4.33
N ALA A 120 -4.83 -10.04 -4.89
CA ALA A 120 -3.92 -9.82 -6.03
C ALA A 120 -4.67 -9.31 -7.27
N LYS A 121 -5.86 -9.82 -7.55
CA LYS A 121 -6.71 -9.33 -8.65
C LYS A 121 -7.24 -7.92 -8.39
N ALA A 122 -7.59 -7.60 -7.15
CA ALA A 122 -7.96 -6.24 -6.76
C ALA A 122 -6.79 -5.27 -6.97
N ALA A 123 -5.58 -5.64 -6.52
CA ALA A 123 -4.38 -4.85 -6.74
C ALA A 123 -4.10 -4.58 -8.23
N ILE A 124 -4.27 -5.58 -9.10
CA ILE A 124 -4.16 -5.40 -10.56
C ILE A 124 -5.17 -4.36 -11.07
N LYS A 125 -6.43 -4.42 -10.61
CA LYS A 125 -7.48 -3.45 -11.00
C LYS A 125 -7.14 -2.04 -10.54
N ASP A 126 -6.45 -1.90 -9.41
CA ASP A 126 -5.99 -0.62 -8.88
C ASP A 126 -4.70 -0.11 -9.54
N GLY A 127 -4.17 -0.83 -10.54
CA GLY A 127 -3.01 -0.41 -11.33
C GLY A 127 -1.66 -0.93 -10.84
N VAL A 128 -1.64 -1.94 -9.96
CA VAL A 128 -0.40 -2.62 -9.57
C VAL A 128 0.09 -3.51 -10.72
N ALA A 129 1.31 -3.24 -11.19
CA ALA A 129 1.96 -3.99 -12.26
C ALA A 129 2.89 -5.11 -11.75
N CYS A 130 3.42 -5.00 -10.53
CA CYS A 130 4.33 -5.97 -9.96
C CYS A 130 4.35 -5.87 -8.43
N ILE A 131 4.58 -7.01 -7.77
CA ILE A 131 4.82 -7.05 -6.32
C ILE A 131 6.15 -7.76 -6.02
N VAL A 132 6.90 -7.22 -5.07
CA VAL A 132 8.07 -7.86 -4.49
C VAL A 132 7.66 -8.49 -3.16
N ASP A 133 7.67 -9.83 -3.10
CA ASP A 133 7.45 -10.56 -1.86
C ASP A 133 8.74 -10.56 -1.05
N GLY A 134 8.72 -9.88 0.10
CA GLY A 134 9.83 -9.77 1.05
C GLY A 134 9.97 -10.99 1.97
N GLY A 135 9.21 -12.06 1.72
CA GLY A 135 9.24 -13.28 2.48
C GLY A 135 10.56 -14.04 2.31
N HIS A 136 11.03 -14.60 3.43
CA HIS A 136 12.20 -15.47 3.47
C HIS A 136 11.80 -16.87 3.98
N PRO A 137 12.61 -17.93 3.73
CA PRO A 137 12.35 -19.26 4.25
C PRO A 137 12.22 -19.29 5.79
N ASP A 138 12.99 -18.49 6.51
CA ASP A 138 12.92 -18.36 7.98
C ASP A 138 11.71 -17.56 8.48
N MET A 139 10.88 -17.06 7.55
CA MET A 139 9.58 -16.45 7.81
C MET A 139 8.42 -17.37 7.43
N GLY A 140 8.68 -18.64 7.11
CA GLY A 140 7.62 -19.59 6.71
C GLY A 140 7.03 -19.35 5.32
N THR A 141 7.74 -18.60 4.48
CA THR A 141 7.35 -18.29 3.10
C THR A 141 7.31 -19.56 2.25
N ASP A 142 6.23 -19.76 1.52
CA ASP A 142 6.02 -20.94 0.67
C ASP A 142 6.10 -20.55 -0.81
N LEU A 143 7.17 -20.98 -1.49
CA LEU A 143 7.39 -20.67 -2.90
C LEU A 143 6.37 -21.34 -3.83
N GLU A 144 5.84 -22.51 -3.49
CA GLU A 144 4.82 -23.17 -4.30
C GLU A 144 3.48 -22.44 -4.18
N PHE A 145 3.13 -21.98 -2.97
CA PHE A 145 2.00 -21.07 -2.76
C PHE A 145 2.14 -19.81 -3.65
N LEU A 146 3.30 -19.15 -3.62
CA LEU A 146 3.53 -17.95 -4.42
C LEU A 146 3.43 -18.23 -5.93
N LYS A 147 3.94 -19.37 -6.40
CA LYS A 147 3.79 -19.81 -7.81
C LYS A 147 2.34 -20.02 -8.20
N GLN A 148 1.54 -20.67 -7.34
CA GLN A 148 0.12 -20.86 -7.60
C GLN A 148 -0.63 -19.52 -7.63
N LEU A 149 -0.30 -18.62 -6.70
CA LEU A 149 -0.86 -17.27 -6.64
C LEU A 149 -0.60 -16.48 -7.92
N THR A 150 0.66 -16.35 -8.35
CA THR A 150 1.00 -15.61 -9.58
C THR A 150 0.41 -16.28 -10.83
N THR A 151 0.37 -17.61 -10.87
CA THR A 151 -0.24 -18.36 -11.99
C THR A 151 -1.74 -18.09 -12.11
N ARG A 152 -2.47 -18.04 -10.99
CA ARG A 152 -3.93 -17.92 -10.98
C ARG A 152 -4.44 -16.47 -10.99
N SER A 153 -3.65 -15.52 -10.46
CA SER A 153 -4.00 -14.09 -10.46
C SER A 153 -3.48 -13.34 -11.70
N GLY A 154 -2.39 -13.83 -12.31
CA GLY A 154 -1.66 -13.12 -13.36
C GLY A 154 -0.75 -12.01 -12.83
N LEU A 155 -0.72 -11.77 -11.51
CA LEU A 155 0.11 -10.74 -10.89
C LEU A 155 1.59 -11.17 -10.94
N PRO A 156 2.49 -10.38 -11.54
CA PRO A 156 3.92 -10.68 -11.49
C PRO A 156 4.47 -10.53 -10.06
N ILE A 157 5.11 -11.58 -9.55
CA ILE A 157 5.72 -11.60 -8.21
C ILE A 157 7.23 -11.81 -8.32
N VAL A 158 8.00 -10.90 -7.76
CA VAL A 158 9.44 -11.06 -7.52
C VAL A 158 9.60 -11.66 -6.12
N ALA A 159 10.15 -12.85 -6.02
CA ALA A 159 10.49 -13.43 -4.72
C ALA A 159 11.79 -12.84 -4.19
N SER A 160 11.89 -12.74 -2.86
CA SER A 160 13.12 -12.38 -2.16
C SER A 160 13.87 -13.62 -1.69
N GLY A 161 15.16 -13.46 -1.40
CA GLY A 161 16.00 -14.48 -0.80
C GLY A 161 16.88 -13.87 0.28
N GLY A 162 17.27 -14.65 1.28
CA GLY A 162 18.03 -14.16 2.43
C GLY A 162 17.57 -14.78 3.74
N VAL A 163 17.89 -14.08 4.83
CA VAL A 163 17.47 -14.39 6.20
C VAL A 163 16.88 -13.13 6.82
N TYR A 164 15.79 -13.26 7.56
CA TYR A 164 15.07 -12.13 8.13
C TYR A 164 15.75 -11.57 9.38
N MET A 165 15.88 -12.39 10.43
CA MET A 165 16.47 -11.97 11.71
C MET A 165 17.33 -13.06 12.29
N GLN A 166 18.42 -12.69 12.98
CA GLN A 166 19.32 -13.62 13.64
C GLN A 166 18.57 -14.62 14.55
N ARG A 167 17.55 -14.15 15.28
CA ARG A 167 16.71 -14.99 16.15
C ARG A 167 15.80 -15.99 15.43
N ARG A 168 15.56 -15.80 14.13
CA ARG A 168 14.73 -16.66 13.27
C ARG A 168 15.56 -17.69 12.51
N ARG A 169 16.89 -17.55 12.55
CA ARG A 169 17.82 -18.40 11.82
C ARG A 169 17.80 -19.81 12.41
N THR A 170 17.12 -20.75 11.75
CA THR A 170 17.38 -22.17 11.94
C THR A 170 18.67 -22.54 11.20
N ALA A 171 19.40 -23.55 11.66
CA ALA A 171 20.73 -23.90 11.15
C ALA A 171 20.78 -24.34 9.66
N THR A 172 19.67 -24.33 8.92
CA THR A 172 19.61 -24.77 7.53
C THR A 172 18.79 -23.80 6.68
N VAL A 173 19.43 -22.70 6.30
CA VAL A 173 18.92 -21.84 5.23
C VAL A 173 19.45 -22.41 3.92
N ARG A 174 18.62 -23.12 3.17
CA ARG A 174 18.93 -23.45 1.77
C ARG A 174 18.81 -22.16 0.97
N MET A 175 19.96 -21.60 0.59
CA MET A 175 20.01 -20.46 -0.31
C MET A 175 19.47 -20.91 -1.67
N VAL A 176 18.18 -20.66 -1.92
CA VAL A 176 17.62 -20.76 -3.26
C VAL A 176 18.39 -19.75 -4.10
N ARG A 177 18.99 -20.23 -5.20
CA ARG A 177 19.81 -19.42 -6.11
C ARG A 177 18.91 -18.45 -6.88
N LEU A 178 18.43 -17.42 -6.20
CA LEU A 178 17.43 -16.50 -6.72
C LEU A 178 18.06 -15.34 -7.50
N VAL A 179 19.37 -15.10 -7.34
CA VAL A 179 20.06 -14.01 -8.03
C VAL A 179 21.37 -14.51 -8.63
N ARG A 180 21.39 -14.66 -9.95
CA ARG A 180 22.59 -14.42 -10.74
C ARG A 180 22.21 -13.29 -11.69
N CYS A 181 22.64 -12.07 -11.37
CA CYS A 181 22.66 -10.98 -12.35
C CYS A 181 23.59 -11.44 -13.46
N ARG A 182 23.02 -12.03 -14.51
CA ARG A 182 23.77 -12.47 -15.67
C ARG A 182 23.62 -11.35 -16.67
N THR A 183 24.54 -10.40 -16.66
CA THR A 183 24.80 -9.57 -17.84
C THR A 183 25.12 -10.56 -18.97
N ARG A 184 24.21 -10.74 -19.92
CA ARG A 184 24.56 -11.39 -21.18
C ARG A 184 25.64 -10.49 -21.80
N ARG A 185 26.88 -10.99 -21.81
CA ARG A 185 27.92 -10.43 -22.69
C ARG A 185 27.60 -10.84 -24.11
#